data_AF-A0A2E1M0Z6-F1
#
_entry.id   AF-A0A2E1M0Z6-F1
#
_cell.length_a   1.000
_cell.length_b   1.000
_cell.length_c   1.000
_cell.angle_alpha   90.00
_cell.angle_beta   90.00
_cell.angle_gamma   90.00
#
_symmetry.space_group_name_H-M   'P 1'
#
loop_
_entity.id
_entity.type
_entity.pdbx_description
1 polymer ?
#
loop_
_entity_poly.entity_id
_entity_poly.type
_entity_poly.pdbx_seq_one_letter_code
_entity_poly.pdbx_strand_id
1 'polypeptide(L)'
;MLVGPDASTITQNQFQSIKTEISMSASSLAEGQKGVLTTGLLKLFGPLFLVLPGLITFAMFPDLGAANADQAYGQLVNAVLPTALSGFFAAAMLGAILSSYNSALNSTCTLFSLGLYRGMIRQDATDREAVASGKMFGWIIAVFSMGAAPLLMGQESIFAYLQQMNGIYSIPILSVVLCGMLSPTMPSLSAKVGPILGPALVACGYFIGPIATWVGAVHEYHFLGMVFLFLVGLMLLIQQLYPRVEPWQQSGVEVLDMTPWRYSRPAGAAMCGLVVIVYFAFADFA
;
A
#
# COMPACT_ATOMS: atom_id res chain seq x y z
N MET A 1 -7.52 -21.41 -43.03
CA MET A 1 -7.83 -21.87 -41.66
C MET A 1 -6.70 -21.39 -40.76
N LEU A 2 -6.92 -20.30 -40.02
CA LEU A 2 -6.02 -19.90 -38.94
C LEU A 2 -6.42 -20.74 -37.73
N VAL A 3 -5.68 -21.83 -37.49
CA VAL A 3 -5.80 -22.60 -36.25
C VAL A 3 -5.32 -21.66 -35.14
N GLY A 4 -6.25 -21.24 -34.28
CA GLY A 4 -5.90 -20.46 -33.09
C GLY A 4 -4.95 -21.24 -32.19
N PRO A 5 -4.15 -20.57 -31.34
CA PRO A 5 -3.19 -21.25 -30.48
C PRO A 5 -3.89 -22.30 -29.60
N ASP A 6 -3.38 -23.53 -29.62
CA ASP A 6 -3.87 -24.64 -28.80
C ASP A 6 -3.90 -24.22 -27.32
N ALA A 7 -4.93 -24.64 -26.59
CA ALA A 7 -5.15 -24.29 -25.18
C ALA A 7 -3.91 -24.58 -24.29
N SER A 8 -3.11 -25.58 -24.62
CA SER A 8 -1.83 -25.89 -23.98
C SER A 8 -0.80 -24.75 -24.10
N THR A 9 -0.72 -24.11 -25.25
CA THR A 9 0.21 -23.00 -25.55
C THR A 9 -0.18 -21.73 -24.77
N ILE A 10 -1.49 -21.47 -24.66
CA ILE A 10 -2.03 -20.36 -23.86
C ILE A 10 -1.68 -20.57 -22.37
N THR A 11 -1.88 -21.79 -21.87
CA THR A 11 -1.57 -22.13 -20.47
C THR A 11 -0.08 -22.02 -20.19
N GLN A 12 0.78 -22.47 -21.11
CA GLN A 12 2.24 -22.42 -20.96
C GLN A 12 2.79 -20.98 -21.00
N ASN A 13 2.24 -20.12 -21.86
CA ASN A 13 2.57 -18.69 -21.88
C ASN A 13 2.11 -17.99 -20.59
N GLN A 14 0.93 -18.32 -20.06
CA GLN A 14 0.48 -17.80 -18.77
C GLN A 14 1.39 -18.26 -17.62
N PHE A 15 1.84 -19.51 -17.61
CA PHE A 15 2.81 -20.00 -16.64
C PHE A 15 4.14 -19.26 -16.74
N GLN A 16 4.66 -18.98 -17.93
CA GLN A 16 5.91 -18.22 -18.08
C GLN A 16 5.77 -16.77 -17.64
N SER A 17 4.62 -16.13 -17.90
CA SER A 17 4.31 -14.79 -17.39
C SER A 17 4.27 -14.76 -15.86
N ILE A 18 3.60 -15.74 -15.23
CA ILE A 18 3.55 -15.88 -13.76
C ILE A 18 4.95 -16.14 -13.18
N LYS A 19 5.75 -17.01 -13.82
CA LYS A 19 7.13 -17.26 -13.41
C LYS A 19 7.98 -15.99 -13.46
N THR A 20 7.82 -15.21 -14.53
CA THR A 20 8.53 -13.94 -14.70
C THR A 20 8.10 -12.95 -13.61
N GLU A 21 6.81 -12.80 -13.35
CA GLU A 21 6.26 -11.93 -12.30
C GLU A 21 6.75 -12.32 -10.89
N ILE A 22 6.79 -13.62 -10.58
CA ILE A 22 7.32 -14.13 -9.30
C ILE A 22 8.83 -13.91 -9.22
N SER A 23 9.57 -14.15 -10.30
CA SER A 23 11.03 -13.91 -10.33
C SER A 23 11.40 -12.43 -10.18
N MET A 24 10.53 -11.52 -10.65
CA MET A 24 10.67 -10.08 -10.44
C MET A 24 10.41 -9.67 -8.99
N SER A 25 9.67 -10.50 -8.23
CA SER A 25 9.38 -10.25 -6.82
C SER A 25 10.48 -10.79 -5.89
N ALA A 26 11.00 -11.99 -6.16
CA ALA A 26 12.21 -12.55 -5.54
C ALA A 26 12.72 -13.76 -6.32
N SER A 27 14.03 -13.99 -6.36
CA SER A 27 14.65 -15.16 -7.01
C SER A 27 14.57 -16.45 -6.17
N SER A 28 14.36 -16.32 -4.86
CA SER A 28 14.18 -17.43 -3.91
C SER A 28 13.48 -16.92 -2.64
N LEU A 29 12.95 -17.82 -1.83
CA LEU A 29 12.43 -17.48 -0.50
C LEU A 29 13.51 -16.81 0.36
N ALA A 30 14.76 -17.27 0.28
CA ALA A 30 15.88 -16.70 1.01
C ALA A 30 16.16 -15.24 0.63
N GLU A 31 16.17 -14.91 -0.66
CA GLU A 31 16.35 -13.53 -1.13
C GLU A 31 15.15 -12.64 -0.76
N GLY A 32 13.93 -13.17 -0.85
CA GLY A 32 12.73 -12.48 -0.38
C GLY A 32 12.81 -12.13 1.11
N GLN A 33 13.25 -13.08 1.95
CA GLN A 33 13.43 -12.85 3.39
C GLN A 33 14.50 -11.79 3.70
N LYS A 34 15.64 -11.83 3.00
CA LYS A 34 16.68 -10.79 3.13
C LYS A 34 16.15 -9.41 2.73
N GLY A 35 15.41 -9.33 1.63
CA GLY A 35 14.80 -8.10 1.14
C GLY A 35 13.82 -7.50 2.16
N VAL A 36 12.91 -8.32 2.70
CA VAL A 36 11.92 -7.89 3.71
C VAL A 36 12.61 -7.43 5.00
N LEU A 37 13.60 -8.18 5.49
CA LEU A 37 14.33 -7.81 6.72
C LEU A 37 15.17 -6.54 6.54
N THR A 38 15.83 -6.38 5.39
CA THR A 38 16.60 -5.16 5.07
C THR A 38 15.67 -3.95 4.95
N THR A 39 14.51 -4.12 4.31
CA THR A 39 13.48 -3.08 4.22
C THR A 39 12.95 -2.71 5.60
N GLY A 40 12.68 -3.70 6.45
CA GLY A 40 12.26 -3.49 7.84
C GLY A 40 13.29 -2.67 8.62
N LEU A 41 14.57 -3.02 8.51
CA LEU A 41 15.67 -2.28 9.14
C LEU A 41 15.74 -0.82 8.65
N LEU A 42 15.67 -0.59 7.34
CA LEU A 42 15.70 0.77 6.77
C LEU A 42 14.51 1.61 7.22
N LYS A 43 13.32 1.00 7.38
CA LYS A 43 12.13 1.71 7.88
C LYS A 43 12.28 2.25 9.30
N LEU A 44 13.17 1.67 10.12
CA LEU A 44 13.43 2.18 11.49
C LEU A 44 14.09 3.55 11.48
N PHE A 45 14.77 3.92 10.39
CA PHE A 45 15.31 5.27 10.22
C PHE A 45 14.28 6.27 9.67
N GLY A 46 13.13 5.81 9.18
CA GLY A 46 12.09 6.66 8.58
C GLY A 46 11.66 7.82 9.48
N PRO A 47 11.28 7.57 10.75
CA PRO A 47 10.94 8.64 11.69
C PRO A 47 12.08 9.64 11.93
N LEU A 48 13.35 9.22 11.87
CA LEU A 48 14.48 10.14 12.09
C LEU A 48 14.55 11.20 11.00
N PHE A 49 14.37 10.82 9.73
CA PHE A 49 14.43 11.78 8.63
C PHE A 49 13.11 12.51 8.36
N LEU A 50 11.98 11.98 8.82
CA LEU A 50 10.65 12.59 8.63
C LEU A 50 10.22 13.47 9.82
N VAL A 51 10.43 13.02 11.06
CA VAL A 51 9.91 13.67 12.27
C VAL A 51 10.91 14.65 12.87
N LEU A 52 12.21 14.31 12.93
CA LEU A 52 13.20 15.20 13.54
C LEU A 52 13.27 16.58 12.89
N PRO A 53 13.26 16.71 11.54
CA PRO A 53 13.21 18.04 10.92
C PRO A 53 12.01 18.84 11.39
N GLY A 54 10.82 18.23 11.48
CA GLY A 54 9.62 18.90 12.00
C GLY A 54 9.77 19.40 13.44
N LEU A 55 10.35 18.58 14.32
CA LEU A 55 10.63 18.96 15.72
C LEU A 55 11.64 20.11 15.83
N ILE A 56 12.70 20.09 15.01
CA ILE A 56 13.69 21.17 14.97
C ILE A 56 13.04 22.45 14.48
N THR A 57 12.23 22.39 13.41
CA THR A 57 11.49 23.56 12.92
C THR A 57 10.57 24.13 13.99
N PHE A 58 9.83 23.28 14.71
CA PHE A 58 8.94 23.72 15.79
C PHE A 58 9.69 24.48 16.89
N ALA A 59 10.89 24.02 17.27
CA ALA A 59 11.72 24.70 18.26
C ALA A 59 12.35 26.01 17.74
N MET A 60 12.70 26.07 16.44
CA MET A 60 13.33 27.24 15.82
C MET A 60 12.32 28.33 15.42
N PHE A 61 11.10 27.94 15.07
CA PHE A 61 10.04 28.81 14.55
C PHE A 61 8.75 28.60 15.36
N PRO A 62 8.70 29.04 16.63
CA PRO A 62 7.52 28.83 17.49
C PRO A 62 6.25 29.52 16.97
N ASP A 63 6.39 30.55 16.14
CA ASP A 63 5.27 31.24 15.49
C ASP A 63 4.73 30.51 14.25
N LEU A 64 5.40 29.44 13.81
CA LEU A 64 4.91 28.56 12.74
C LEU A 64 3.77 27.72 13.30
N GLY A 65 2.58 28.33 13.41
CA GLY A 65 1.39 27.68 13.97
C GLY A 65 1.06 26.36 13.26
N ALA A 66 0.30 25.50 13.94
CA ALA A 66 -0.03 24.14 13.48
C ALA A 66 -0.60 24.08 12.05
N ALA A 67 -1.31 25.12 11.61
CA ALA A 67 -1.86 25.23 10.27
C ALA A 67 -0.82 25.24 9.12
N ASN A 68 0.46 25.46 9.43
CA ASN A 68 1.56 25.45 8.46
C ASN A 68 2.54 24.28 8.68
N ALA A 69 2.13 23.23 9.40
CA ALA A 69 2.99 22.09 9.73
C ALA A 69 3.62 21.44 8.49
N ASP A 70 2.89 21.35 7.37
CA ASP A 70 3.39 20.77 6.12
C ASP A 70 4.52 21.59 5.46
N GLN A 71 4.67 22.87 5.82
CA GLN A 71 5.77 23.73 5.32
C GLN A 71 7.05 23.62 6.16
N ALA A 72 6.98 22.96 7.32
CA ALA A 72 8.05 22.97 8.31
C ALA A 72 9.39 22.45 7.77
N TYR A 73 9.35 21.40 6.95
CA TYR A 73 10.56 20.83 6.36
C TYR A 73 11.24 21.81 5.40
N GLY A 74 10.47 22.44 4.50
CA GLY A 74 11.00 23.38 3.53
C GLY A 74 11.60 24.63 4.19
N GLN A 75 10.95 25.11 5.25
CA GLN A 75 11.43 26.27 6.00
C GLN A 75 12.75 25.98 6.72
N LEU A 76 12.89 24.80 7.33
CA LEU A 76 14.16 24.40 7.96
C LEU A 76 15.29 24.30 6.96
N VAL A 77 15.03 23.70 5.80
CA VAL A 77 16.03 23.61 4.73
C VAL A 77 16.48 25.00 4.30
N ASN A 78 15.54 25.94 4.11
CA ASN A 78 15.88 27.30 3.74
C ASN A 78 16.71 28.03 4.81
N ALA A 79 16.45 27.75 6.09
CA ALA A 79 17.15 28.37 7.21
C ALA A 79 18.56 27.79 7.46
N VAL A 80 18.76 26.50 7.19
CA VAL A 80 20.00 25.79 7.54
C VAL A 80 20.96 25.65 6.36
N LEU A 81 20.45 25.42 5.15
CA LEU A 81 21.30 25.17 3.99
C LEU A 81 21.72 26.47 3.28
N PRO A 82 22.99 26.58 2.83
CA PRO A 82 23.42 27.61 1.90
C PRO A 82 22.61 27.58 0.60
N THR A 83 22.43 28.72 -0.06
CA THR A 83 21.59 28.89 -1.26
C THR A 83 21.83 27.83 -2.34
N ALA A 84 23.09 27.46 -2.59
CA ALA A 84 23.44 26.42 -3.57
C ALA A 84 22.90 25.03 -3.18
N LEU A 85 22.99 24.66 -1.89
CA LEU A 85 22.49 23.39 -1.39
C LEU A 85 20.96 23.39 -1.23
N SER A 86 20.34 24.54 -0.94
CA SER A 86 18.88 24.69 -0.93
C SER A 86 18.27 24.47 -2.32
N GLY A 87 18.91 25.01 -3.37
CA GLY A 87 18.54 24.76 -4.76
C GLY A 87 18.73 23.29 -5.17
N PHE A 88 19.86 22.69 -4.79
CA PHE A 88 20.10 21.26 -4.99
C PHE A 88 19.05 20.39 -4.30
N PHE A 89 18.71 20.71 -3.05
CA PHE A 89 17.68 20.02 -2.28
C PHE A 89 16.32 20.10 -2.97
N ALA A 90 15.91 21.30 -3.41
CA ALA A 90 14.64 21.48 -4.12
C ALA A 90 14.59 20.65 -5.42
N ALA A 91 15.68 20.61 -6.17
CA ALA A 91 15.79 19.77 -7.37
C ALA A 91 15.72 18.27 -7.05
N ALA A 92 16.41 17.82 -6.00
CA ALA A 92 16.38 16.42 -5.56
C ALA A 92 14.97 15.98 -5.10
N MET A 93 14.28 16.84 -4.33
CA MET A 93 12.90 16.60 -3.91
C MET A 93 11.94 16.52 -5.09
N LEU A 94 12.04 17.45 -6.05
CA LEU A 94 11.25 17.39 -7.29
C LEU A 94 11.50 16.08 -8.05
N GLY A 95 12.77 15.67 -8.17
CA GLY A 95 13.14 14.39 -8.80
C GLY A 95 12.54 13.18 -8.08
N ALA A 96 12.59 13.16 -6.74
CA ALA A 96 12.03 12.08 -5.92
C ALA A 96 10.50 12.01 -6.03
N ILE A 97 9.81 13.16 -6.02
CA ILE A 97 8.36 13.27 -6.19
C ILE A 97 7.96 12.76 -7.59
N LEU A 98 8.62 13.22 -8.64
CA LEU A 98 8.35 12.80 -10.01
C LEU A 98 8.61 11.30 -10.22
N SER A 99 9.67 10.76 -9.62
CA SER A 99 9.97 9.33 -9.68
C SER A 99 8.87 8.49 -9.00
N SER A 100 8.44 8.89 -7.80
CA SER A 100 7.37 8.19 -7.07
C SER A 100 6.02 8.29 -7.78
N TYR A 101 5.70 9.48 -8.31
CA TYR A 101 4.48 9.73 -9.08
C TYR A 101 4.44 8.90 -10.38
N ASN A 102 5.54 8.89 -11.14
CA ASN A 102 5.63 8.10 -12.37
C ASN A 102 5.50 6.59 -12.09
N SER A 103 6.10 6.12 -11.00
CA SER A 103 5.97 4.72 -10.55
C SER A 103 4.51 4.35 -10.24
N ALA A 104 3.82 5.20 -9.49
CA ALA A 104 2.41 5.01 -9.14
C ALA A 104 1.50 5.05 -10.38
N LEU A 105 1.72 6.03 -11.26
CA LEU A 105 0.95 6.17 -12.50
C LEU A 105 1.15 4.96 -13.41
N ASN A 106 2.38 4.50 -13.61
CA ASN A 106 2.69 3.34 -14.44
C ASN A 106 2.07 2.04 -13.88
N SER A 107 2.11 1.85 -12.56
CA SER A 107 1.48 0.70 -11.91
C SER A 107 -0.03 0.72 -12.10
N THR A 108 -0.66 1.89 -11.96
CA THR A 108 -2.11 2.05 -12.17
C THR A 108 -2.49 1.82 -13.65
N CYS A 109 -1.70 2.32 -14.61
CA CYS A 109 -1.88 2.06 -16.03
C CYS A 109 -1.81 0.57 -16.37
N THR A 110 -0.85 -0.14 -15.77
CA THR A 110 -0.67 -1.58 -15.95
C THR A 110 -1.85 -2.36 -15.37
N LEU A 111 -2.26 -2.02 -14.14
CA LEU A 111 -3.42 -2.62 -13.48
C LEU A 111 -4.71 -2.40 -14.29
N PHE A 112 -4.92 -1.19 -14.82
CA PHE A 112 -6.05 -0.92 -15.70
C PHE A 112 -5.96 -1.71 -17.01
N SER A 113 -4.83 -1.65 -17.70
CA SER A 113 -4.64 -2.27 -19.01
C SER A 113 -4.78 -3.80 -18.98
N LEU A 114 -4.07 -4.45 -18.06
CA LEU A 114 -4.06 -5.92 -17.97
C LEU A 114 -5.23 -6.43 -17.14
N GLY A 115 -5.49 -5.82 -15.99
CA GLY A 115 -6.50 -6.28 -15.05
C GLY A 115 -7.93 -5.96 -15.48
N LEU A 116 -8.20 -4.73 -15.91
CA LEU A 116 -9.57 -4.31 -16.26
C LEU A 116 -9.84 -4.38 -17.76
N TYR A 117 -8.98 -3.78 -18.59
CA TYR A 117 -9.19 -3.69 -20.02
C TYR A 117 -9.10 -5.07 -20.67
N ARG A 118 -7.97 -5.77 -20.56
CA ARG A 118 -7.87 -7.16 -21.02
C ARG A 118 -8.69 -8.13 -20.19
N GLY A 119 -8.71 -7.99 -18.86
CA GLY A 119 -9.40 -8.96 -18.01
C GLY A 119 -10.93 -8.96 -18.14
N MET A 120 -11.56 -7.80 -18.41
CA MET A 120 -13.02 -7.65 -18.33
C MET A 120 -13.65 -6.94 -19.53
N ILE A 121 -12.99 -5.94 -20.14
CA ILE A 121 -13.59 -5.10 -21.19
C ILE A 121 -13.40 -5.71 -22.59
N ARG A 122 -12.16 -6.12 -22.92
CA ARG A 122 -11.77 -6.66 -24.23
C ARG A 122 -10.68 -7.72 -24.08
N GLN A 123 -11.12 -8.97 -23.93
CA GLN A 123 -10.27 -10.12 -23.63
C GLN A 123 -9.34 -10.53 -24.76
N ASP A 124 -9.69 -10.21 -26.01
CA ASP A 124 -8.92 -10.47 -27.22
C ASP A 124 -8.00 -9.31 -27.64
N ALA A 125 -7.84 -8.29 -26.78
CA ALA A 125 -7.04 -7.12 -27.11
C ALA A 125 -5.57 -7.46 -27.37
N THR A 126 -5.03 -6.95 -28.48
CA THR A 126 -3.61 -7.04 -28.83
C THR A 126 -2.73 -6.28 -27.84
N ASP A 127 -1.42 -6.57 -27.79
CA ASP A 127 -0.50 -5.89 -26.85
C ASP A 127 -0.47 -4.38 -27.10
N ARG A 128 -0.60 -3.98 -28.37
CA ARG A 128 -0.66 -2.58 -28.77
C ARG A 128 -1.91 -1.89 -28.25
N GLU A 129 -3.07 -2.54 -28.30
CA GLU A 129 -4.33 -2.01 -27.77
C GLU A 129 -4.30 -1.94 -26.25
N ALA A 130 -3.74 -2.95 -25.58
CA ALA A 130 -3.55 -2.93 -24.13
C ALA A 130 -2.65 -1.75 -23.71
N VAL A 131 -1.49 -1.57 -24.33
CA VAL A 131 -0.58 -0.45 -24.02
C VAL A 131 -1.25 0.90 -24.32
N ALA A 132 -1.99 1.02 -25.42
CA ALA A 132 -2.71 2.25 -25.76
C ALA A 132 -3.79 2.60 -24.73
N SER A 133 -4.57 1.59 -24.28
CA SER A 133 -5.59 1.78 -23.24
C SER A 133 -4.98 2.24 -21.92
N GLY A 134 -3.86 1.64 -21.50
CA GLY A 134 -3.13 2.03 -20.29
C GLY A 134 -2.60 3.45 -20.38
N LYS A 135 -2.02 3.86 -21.52
CA LYS A 135 -1.55 5.24 -21.73
C LYS A 135 -2.69 6.26 -21.69
N MET A 136 -3.82 5.95 -22.31
CA MET A 136 -5.00 6.82 -22.28
C MET A 136 -5.52 7.00 -20.86
N PHE A 137 -5.66 5.89 -20.12
CA PHE A 137 -6.08 5.90 -18.73
C PHE A 137 -5.11 6.69 -17.85
N GLY A 138 -3.80 6.53 -18.07
CA GLY A 138 -2.76 7.31 -17.38
C GLY A 138 -2.91 8.82 -17.60
N TRP A 139 -3.19 9.25 -18.83
CA TRP A 139 -3.48 10.67 -19.10
C TRP A 139 -4.71 11.18 -18.35
N ILE A 140 -5.80 10.40 -18.34
CA ILE A 140 -7.04 10.76 -17.63
C ILE A 140 -6.75 10.90 -16.13
N ILE A 141 -6.10 9.91 -15.52
CA ILE A 141 -5.75 9.94 -14.09
C ILE A 141 -4.80 11.09 -13.76
N ALA A 142 -3.84 11.39 -14.64
CA ALA A 142 -2.92 12.50 -14.40
C ALA A 142 -3.64 13.85 -14.40
N VAL A 143 -4.51 14.11 -15.38
CA VAL A 143 -5.31 15.34 -15.43
C VAL A 143 -6.28 15.42 -14.24
N PHE A 144 -6.92 14.31 -13.90
CA PHE A 144 -7.80 14.25 -12.72
C PHE A 144 -7.05 14.55 -11.43
N SER A 145 -5.86 13.97 -11.24
CA SER A 145 -5.02 14.20 -10.06
C SER A 145 -4.58 15.66 -9.94
N MET A 146 -4.21 16.30 -11.06
CA MET A 146 -3.90 17.73 -11.09
C MET A 146 -5.12 18.59 -10.72
N GLY A 147 -6.32 18.21 -11.17
CA GLY A 147 -7.56 18.89 -10.81
C GLY A 147 -8.01 18.65 -9.36
N ALA A 148 -7.66 17.50 -8.78
CA ALA A 148 -8.00 17.14 -7.40
C ALA A 148 -6.99 17.70 -6.38
N ALA A 149 -5.75 17.97 -6.77
CA ALA A 149 -4.71 18.48 -5.85
C ALA A 149 -5.12 19.76 -5.08
N PRO A 150 -5.80 20.76 -5.68
CA PRO A 150 -6.32 21.92 -4.96
C PRO A 150 -7.31 21.59 -3.84
N LEU A 151 -8.02 20.45 -3.90
CA LEU A 151 -8.98 20.05 -2.87
C LEU A 151 -8.30 19.66 -1.55
N LEU A 152 -6.98 19.49 -1.55
CA LEU A 152 -6.18 19.24 -0.35
C LEU A 152 -5.74 20.54 0.33
N MET A 153 -5.93 21.70 -0.30
CA MET A 153 -5.63 22.99 0.33
C MET A 153 -6.61 23.25 1.47
N GLY A 154 -6.08 23.55 2.66
CA GLY A 154 -6.87 23.82 3.87
C GLY A 154 -7.00 22.62 4.82
N GLN A 155 -6.41 21.46 4.49
CA GLN A 155 -6.22 20.40 5.47
C GLN A 155 -5.15 20.80 6.48
N GLU A 156 -5.39 20.55 7.77
CA GLU A 156 -4.41 20.84 8.83
C GLU A 156 -3.14 20.00 8.69
N SER A 157 -3.28 18.78 8.17
CA SER A 157 -2.15 17.91 7.84
C SER A 157 -2.48 17.05 6.63
N ILE A 158 -1.72 17.24 5.55
CA ILE A 158 -1.80 16.37 4.36
C ILE A 158 -1.43 14.92 4.75
N PHE A 159 -0.47 14.74 5.66
CA PHE A 159 -0.08 13.40 6.14
C PHE A 159 -1.24 12.68 6.83
N ALA A 160 -1.96 13.35 7.73
CA ALA A 160 -3.12 12.76 8.42
C ALA A 160 -4.22 12.38 7.42
N TYR A 161 -4.53 13.27 6.46
CA TYR A 161 -5.49 12.96 5.40
C TYR A 161 -5.06 11.75 4.56
N LEU A 162 -3.79 11.67 4.16
CA LEU A 162 -3.25 10.51 3.45
C LEU A 162 -3.34 9.23 4.29
N GLN A 163 -3.16 9.32 5.61
CA GLN A 163 -3.32 8.18 6.51
C GLN A 163 -4.77 7.70 6.60
N GLN A 164 -5.73 8.63 6.64
CA GLN A 164 -7.16 8.30 6.55
C GLN A 164 -7.48 7.61 5.22
N MET A 165 -6.97 8.15 4.10
CA MET A 165 -7.13 7.52 2.77
C MET A 165 -6.54 6.11 2.75
N ASN A 166 -5.32 5.93 3.26
CA ASN A 166 -4.69 4.61 3.40
C ASN A 166 -5.54 3.64 4.22
N GLY A 167 -6.16 4.10 5.30
CA GLY A 167 -7.02 3.30 6.16
C GLY A 167 -8.23 2.71 5.44
N ILE A 168 -8.81 3.44 4.47
CA ILE A 168 -10.02 3.02 3.73
C ILE A 168 -9.78 1.70 2.98
N TYR A 169 -8.63 1.51 2.35
CA TYR A 169 -8.35 0.31 1.57
C TYR A 169 -7.44 -0.70 2.29
N SER A 170 -6.53 -0.24 3.16
CA SER A 170 -5.58 -1.15 3.82
C SER A 170 -6.27 -2.16 4.73
N ILE A 171 -7.24 -1.71 5.54
CA ILE A 171 -7.95 -2.60 6.48
C ILE A 171 -8.80 -3.66 5.77
N PRO A 172 -9.62 -3.31 4.76
CA PRO A 172 -10.39 -4.31 4.02
C PRO A 172 -9.51 -5.30 3.27
N ILE A 173 -8.45 -4.83 2.61
CA ILE A 173 -7.49 -5.71 1.90
C ILE A 173 -6.83 -6.66 2.90
N LEU A 174 -6.34 -6.15 4.03
CA LEU A 174 -5.73 -6.98 5.09
C LEU A 174 -6.72 -8.03 5.59
N SER A 175 -7.97 -7.67 5.82
CA SER A 175 -9.01 -8.60 6.31
C SER A 175 -9.24 -9.76 5.32
N VAL A 176 -9.38 -9.45 4.03
CA VAL A 176 -9.59 -10.45 2.97
C VAL A 176 -8.37 -11.34 2.78
N VAL A 177 -7.18 -10.75 2.71
CA VAL A 177 -5.92 -11.49 2.53
C VAL A 177 -5.65 -12.40 3.72
N LEU A 178 -5.79 -11.88 4.94
CA LEU A 178 -5.58 -12.67 6.16
C LEU A 178 -6.54 -13.86 6.23
N CYS A 179 -7.84 -13.63 6.01
CA CYS A 179 -8.82 -14.72 6.03
C CYS A 179 -8.58 -15.72 4.90
N GLY A 180 -8.25 -15.26 3.69
CA GLY A 180 -7.95 -16.15 2.56
C GLY A 180 -6.67 -16.96 2.73
N MET A 181 -5.66 -16.42 3.40
CA MET A 181 -4.40 -17.13 3.70
C MET A 181 -4.55 -18.14 4.83
N LEU A 182 -5.28 -17.80 5.90
CA LEU A 182 -5.45 -18.69 7.06
C LEU A 182 -6.53 -19.74 6.87
N SER A 183 -7.47 -19.52 5.93
CA SER A 183 -8.67 -20.33 5.78
C SER A 183 -8.81 -20.87 4.35
N PRO A 184 -8.37 -22.11 4.07
CA PRO A 184 -8.39 -22.66 2.71
C PRO A 184 -9.81 -22.92 2.18
N THR A 185 -10.82 -22.98 3.05
CA THR A 185 -12.24 -23.22 2.69
C THR A 185 -13.05 -21.93 2.56
N MET A 186 -12.39 -20.77 2.44
CA MET A 186 -13.06 -19.48 2.33
C MET A 186 -13.92 -19.40 1.05
N PRO A 187 -15.22 -19.08 1.15
CA PRO A 187 -16.08 -18.97 -0.02
C PRO A 187 -15.82 -17.69 -0.82
N SER A 188 -16.14 -17.74 -2.11
CA SER A 188 -16.04 -16.59 -3.02
C SER A 188 -16.95 -15.42 -2.62
N LEU A 189 -18.02 -15.68 -1.85
CA LEU A 189 -18.90 -14.63 -1.32
C LEU A 189 -18.16 -13.71 -0.33
N SER A 190 -17.37 -14.28 0.60
CA SER A 190 -16.57 -13.49 1.56
C SER A 190 -15.57 -12.58 0.84
N ALA A 191 -14.94 -13.10 -0.23
CA ALA A 191 -14.00 -12.36 -1.05
C ALA A 191 -14.65 -11.24 -1.89
N LYS A 192 -15.97 -11.27 -2.11
CA LYS A 192 -16.73 -10.21 -2.77
C LYS A 192 -17.24 -9.17 -1.79
N VAL A 193 -17.78 -9.62 -0.64
CA VAL A 193 -18.38 -8.73 0.37
C VAL A 193 -17.30 -7.88 1.04
N GLY A 194 -16.16 -8.46 1.41
CA GLY A 194 -15.07 -7.76 2.12
C GLY A 194 -14.55 -6.50 1.44
N PRO A 195 -14.06 -6.60 0.19
CA PRO A 195 -13.51 -5.46 -0.54
C PRO A 195 -14.53 -4.37 -0.88
N ILE A 196 -15.83 -4.67 -0.85
CA ILE A 196 -16.89 -3.69 -1.12
C ILE A 196 -17.37 -3.04 0.18
N LEU A 197 -17.75 -3.87 1.16
CA LEU A 197 -18.30 -3.41 2.43
C LEU A 197 -17.23 -2.71 3.27
N GLY A 198 -16.00 -3.20 3.27
CA GLY A 198 -14.92 -2.65 4.10
C GLY A 198 -14.62 -1.18 3.79
N PRO A 199 -14.26 -0.80 2.54
CA PRO A 199 -14.02 0.59 2.20
C PRO A 199 -15.24 1.47 2.42
N ALA A 200 -16.45 0.94 2.16
CA ALA A 200 -17.70 1.67 2.41
C ALA A 200 -17.87 1.98 3.91
N LEU A 201 -17.62 1.02 4.81
CA LEU A 201 -17.71 1.24 6.26
C LEU A 201 -16.69 2.27 6.76
N VAL A 202 -15.43 2.19 6.29
CA VAL A 202 -14.41 3.15 6.70
C VAL A 202 -14.71 4.55 6.14
N ALA A 203 -15.14 4.65 4.87
CA ALA A 203 -15.53 5.92 4.27
C ALA A 203 -16.75 6.53 4.97
N CYS A 204 -17.77 5.73 5.30
CA CYS A 204 -18.90 6.18 6.13
C CYS A 204 -18.43 6.69 7.49
N GLY A 205 -17.47 5.99 8.12
CA GLY A 205 -16.86 6.39 9.39
C GLY A 205 -16.21 7.77 9.33
N TYR A 206 -15.47 8.06 8.27
CA TYR A 206 -14.71 9.32 8.15
C TYR A 206 -15.51 10.49 7.57
N PHE A 207 -16.48 10.22 6.69
CA PHE A 207 -17.13 11.29 5.90
C PHE A 207 -18.58 11.57 6.28
N ILE A 208 -19.23 10.74 7.11
CA ILE A 208 -20.59 11.00 7.59
C ILE A 208 -20.51 11.72 8.93
N GLY A 209 -20.88 13.00 8.97
CA GLY A 209 -20.68 13.89 10.13
C GLY A 209 -20.96 13.30 11.51
N PRO A 210 -22.17 12.77 11.78
CA PRO A 210 -22.49 12.15 13.08
C PRO A 210 -21.66 10.91 13.43
N ILE A 211 -21.15 10.19 12.43
CA ILE A 211 -20.30 9.01 12.63
C ILE A 211 -18.86 9.46 12.81
N ALA A 212 -18.40 10.44 12.04
CA ALA A 212 -17.06 11.01 12.15
C ALA A 212 -16.79 11.61 13.53
N THR A 213 -17.78 12.27 14.13
CA THR A 213 -17.66 12.76 15.52
C THR A 213 -17.52 11.61 16.52
N TRP A 214 -18.25 10.52 16.32
CA TRP A 214 -18.11 9.32 17.14
C TRP A 214 -16.74 8.64 16.93
N VAL A 215 -16.26 8.54 15.69
CA VAL A 215 -14.93 8.03 15.36
C VAL A 215 -13.84 8.87 16.02
N GLY A 216 -13.99 10.19 16.02
CA GLY A 216 -13.10 11.09 16.75
C GLY A 216 -13.09 10.80 18.26
N ALA A 217 -14.25 10.50 18.86
CA ALA A 217 -14.37 10.18 20.28
C ALA A 217 -13.72 8.84 20.67
N VAL A 218 -13.79 7.80 19.82
CA VAL A 218 -13.12 6.50 20.05
C VAL A 218 -11.67 6.47 19.55
N HIS A 219 -11.24 7.50 18.82
CA HIS A 219 -9.99 7.59 18.07
C HIS A 219 -9.96 6.71 16.79
N GLU A 220 -9.37 7.25 15.72
CA GLU A 220 -9.41 6.67 14.37
C GLU A 220 -8.82 5.24 14.31
N TYR A 221 -7.72 4.99 15.03
CA TYR A 221 -7.08 3.66 15.03
C TYR A 221 -7.94 2.58 15.72
N HIS A 222 -8.68 2.92 16.78
CA HIS A 222 -9.61 1.97 17.39
C HIS A 222 -10.79 1.70 16.46
N PHE A 223 -11.28 2.73 15.77
CA PHE A 223 -12.31 2.55 14.75
C PHE A 223 -11.87 1.60 13.64
N LEU A 224 -10.67 1.79 13.08
CA LEU A 224 -10.10 0.88 12.08
C LEU A 224 -9.95 -0.55 12.62
N GLY A 225 -9.51 -0.71 13.87
CA GLY A 225 -9.44 -2.02 14.52
C GLY A 225 -10.81 -2.69 14.69
N MET A 226 -11.84 -1.93 15.06
CA MET A 226 -13.22 -2.43 15.15
C MET A 226 -13.75 -2.87 13.78
N VAL A 227 -13.51 -2.08 12.72
CA VAL A 227 -13.89 -2.44 11.36
C VAL A 227 -13.16 -3.71 10.91
N PHE A 228 -11.86 -3.83 11.19
CA PHE A 228 -11.08 -5.04 10.90
C PHE A 228 -11.69 -6.28 11.55
N LEU A 229 -11.94 -6.23 12.86
CA LEU A 229 -12.53 -7.34 13.61
C LEU A 229 -13.94 -7.69 13.11
N PHE A 230 -14.74 -6.67 12.79
CA PHE A 230 -16.07 -6.86 12.20
C PHE A 230 -16.00 -7.55 10.85
N LEU A 231 -15.11 -7.12 9.95
CA LEU A 231 -14.94 -7.72 8.62
C LEU A 231 -14.46 -9.18 8.73
N VAL A 232 -13.47 -9.45 9.58
CA VAL A 232 -12.99 -10.83 9.83
C VAL A 232 -14.12 -11.69 10.40
N GLY A 233 -14.85 -11.19 11.40
CA GLY A 233 -15.98 -11.90 12.01
C GLY A 233 -17.09 -12.21 11.01
N LEU A 234 -17.47 -11.23 10.18
CA LEU A 234 -18.46 -11.41 9.12
C LEU A 234 -17.99 -12.43 8.08
N MET A 235 -16.74 -12.36 7.67
CA MET A 235 -16.15 -13.27 6.69
C MET A 235 -16.09 -14.72 7.19
N LEU A 236 -15.73 -14.92 8.46
CA LEU A 236 -15.75 -16.23 9.12
C LEU A 236 -17.18 -16.74 9.33
N LEU A 237 -18.14 -15.85 9.63
CA LEU A 237 -19.56 -16.21 9.69
C LEU A 237 -20.06 -16.69 8.33
N ILE A 238 -19.77 -15.96 7.25
CA ILE A 238 -20.13 -16.39 5.88
C ILE A 238 -19.47 -17.72 5.55
N GLN A 239 -18.23 -17.94 5.97
CA GLN A 239 -17.56 -19.21 5.80
C GLN A 239 -18.28 -20.36 6.53
N GLN A 240 -18.73 -20.15 7.78
CA GLN A 240 -19.47 -21.18 8.52
C GLN A 240 -20.83 -21.50 7.87
N LEU A 241 -21.51 -20.49 7.31
CA LEU A 241 -22.82 -20.65 6.67
C LEU A 241 -22.72 -21.25 5.26
N TYR A 242 -21.66 -20.91 4.52
CA TYR A 242 -21.44 -21.33 3.13
C TYR A 242 -19.99 -21.78 2.92
N PRO A 243 -19.53 -22.86 3.58
CA PRO A 243 -18.16 -23.31 3.44
C PRO A 243 -17.91 -23.79 2.01
N ARG A 244 -16.72 -23.50 1.48
CA ARG A 244 -16.32 -24.01 0.17
C ARG A 244 -16.16 -25.53 0.26
N VAL A 245 -16.83 -26.25 -0.66
CA VAL A 245 -16.84 -27.72 -0.69
C VAL A 245 -15.45 -28.30 -0.94
N GLU A 246 -14.68 -27.66 -1.84
CA GLU A 246 -13.29 -28.00 -2.07
C GLU A 246 -12.37 -26.91 -1.53
N PRO A 247 -11.38 -27.25 -0.67
CA PRO A 247 -10.36 -26.32 -0.24
C PRO A 247 -9.62 -25.74 -1.44
N TRP A 248 -9.34 -24.44 -1.42
CA TRP A 248 -8.53 -23.82 -2.45
C TRP A 248 -7.13 -24.44 -2.49
N GLN A 249 -6.80 -25.12 -3.60
CA GLN A 249 -5.45 -25.58 -3.86
C GLN A 249 -4.72 -24.49 -4.66
N GLN A 250 -3.57 -24.06 -4.14
CA GLN A 250 -2.69 -23.15 -4.86
C GLN A 250 -2.08 -23.90 -6.05
N SER A 251 -2.62 -23.70 -7.24
CA SER A 251 -2.09 -24.31 -8.46
C SER A 251 -0.70 -23.74 -8.81
N GLY A 252 0.33 -24.58 -8.70
CA GLY A 252 1.58 -24.43 -9.46
C GLY A 252 2.53 -23.30 -9.05
N VAL A 253 2.97 -23.23 -7.78
CA VAL A 253 4.16 -22.46 -7.35
C VAL A 253 5.32 -23.40 -7.03
N GLU A 254 5.61 -24.35 -7.93
CA GLU A 254 6.74 -25.28 -7.80
C GLU A 254 8.04 -24.73 -8.42
N VAL A 255 8.05 -23.44 -8.78
CA VAL A 255 9.10 -22.84 -9.61
C VAL A 255 10.16 -22.09 -8.81
N LEU A 256 9.86 -21.72 -7.55
CA LEU A 256 10.78 -20.93 -6.74
C LEU A 256 11.42 -21.79 -5.65
N ASP A 257 12.72 -21.60 -5.43
CA ASP A 257 13.42 -22.23 -4.30
C ASP A 257 12.81 -21.74 -2.98
N MET A 258 12.17 -22.68 -2.27
CA MET A 258 11.51 -22.46 -0.98
C MET A 258 12.45 -22.68 0.21
N THR A 259 13.75 -22.88 0.01
CA THR A 259 14.69 -23.01 1.13
C THR A 259 14.79 -21.67 1.88
N PRO A 260 14.46 -21.65 3.19
CA PRO A 260 14.50 -20.41 3.96
C PRO A 260 15.95 -20.01 4.26
N TRP A 261 16.20 -18.71 4.35
CA TRP A 261 17.49 -18.20 4.78
C TRP A 261 17.76 -18.58 6.23
N ARG A 262 18.91 -19.22 6.48
CA ARG A 262 19.33 -19.72 7.81
C ARG A 262 19.22 -18.67 8.92
N TYR A 263 19.50 -17.40 8.61
CA TYR A 263 19.50 -16.31 9.58
C TYR A 263 18.19 -15.50 9.63
N SER A 264 17.15 -15.92 8.91
CA SER A 264 15.85 -15.23 8.90
C SER A 264 15.28 -15.01 10.30
N ARG A 265 15.23 -16.07 11.13
CA ARG A 265 14.74 -16.02 12.51
C ARG A 265 15.59 -15.15 13.43
N PRO A 266 16.92 -15.34 13.56
CA PRO A 266 17.74 -14.50 14.44
C PRO A 266 17.77 -13.03 13.98
N ALA A 267 17.81 -12.75 12.68
CA ALA A 267 17.73 -11.39 12.17
C ALA A 267 16.37 -10.74 12.47
N GLY A 268 15.26 -11.48 12.32
CA GLY A 268 13.94 -11.02 12.72
C GLY A 268 13.84 -10.73 14.22
N ALA A 269 14.38 -11.62 15.07
CA ALA A 269 14.42 -11.42 16.52
C ALA A 269 15.26 -10.19 16.91
N ALA A 270 16.41 -9.99 16.27
CA ALA A 270 17.24 -8.81 16.47
C ALA A 270 16.50 -7.53 16.07
N MET A 271 15.76 -7.54 14.96
CA MET A 271 14.95 -6.41 14.52
C MET A 271 13.82 -6.09 15.51
N CYS A 272 13.10 -7.10 16.01
CA CYS A 272 12.09 -6.92 17.06
C CYS A 272 12.73 -6.34 18.34
N GLY A 273 13.90 -6.85 18.74
CA GLY A 273 14.66 -6.31 19.86
C GLY A 273 15.03 -4.83 19.67
N LEU A 274 15.47 -4.44 18.47
CA LEU A 274 15.78 -3.05 18.16
C LEU A 274 14.55 -2.15 18.31
N VAL A 275 13.40 -2.58 17.78
CA VAL A 275 12.13 -1.85 17.92
C VAL A 275 11.78 -1.66 19.38
N VAL A 276 11.83 -2.73 20.18
CA VAL A 276 11.55 -2.67 21.62
C VAL A 276 12.50 -1.68 22.31
N ILE A 277 13.80 -1.73 22.02
CA ILE A 277 14.78 -0.79 22.57
C ILE A 277 14.44 0.66 22.21
N VAL A 278 14.05 0.94 20.97
CA VAL A 278 13.64 2.29 20.55
C VAL A 278 12.42 2.75 21.36
N TYR A 279 11.39 1.91 21.50
CA TYR A 279 10.23 2.25 22.32
C TYR A 279 10.60 2.50 23.78
N PHE A 280 11.45 1.65 24.38
CA PHE A 280 11.92 1.86 25.76
C PHE A 280 12.77 3.12 25.92
N ALA A 281 13.59 3.47 24.93
CA ALA A 281 14.44 4.66 24.98
C ALA A 281 13.64 5.97 24.94
N PHE A 282 12.49 5.97 24.26
CA PHE A 282 11.59 7.13 24.15
C PHE A 282 10.37 7.06 25.08
N ALA A 283 10.18 5.96 25.81
CA ALA A 283 9.08 5.82 26.75
C ALA A 283 9.34 6.74 27.96
N ASP A 284 8.37 7.59 28.24
CA ASP A 284 8.35 8.38 29.46
C ASP A 284 7.82 7.51 30.60
N PHE A 285 8.72 7.04 31.45
CA PHE A 285 8.41 6.23 32.64
C PHE A 285 8.25 7.09 33.90
N ALA A 286 8.30 8.41 33.76
CA ALA A 286 8.18 9.38 34.85
C ALA A 286 6.72 9.81 35.09
#